data_AF-A0A522QSD3-F1
#
_entry.id   AF-A0A522QSD3-F1
#
_cell.length_a   1.000
_cell.length_b   1.000
_cell.length_c   1.000
_cell.angle_alpha   90.00
_cell.angle_beta   90.00
_cell.angle_gamma   90.00
#
_symmetry.space_group_name_H-M   'P 1'
#
loop_
_entity.id
_entity.type
_entity.pdbx_description
1 polymer ?
#
loop_
_entity_poly.entity_id
_entity_poly.type
_entity_poly.pdbx_seq_one_letter_code
_entity_poly.pdbx_strand_id
1 'polypeptide(L)' 'RVGSGVVKINGATTGVAMNAPFGGMKNSSTQTYKEQAGDTMMHFYTLDKTVYLSP' A
#
# COMPACT_ATOMS: atom_id res chain seq x y z
N ARG A 1 17.63 -11.83 -15.51
CA ARG A 1 16.34 -11.57 -14.80
C ARG A 1 16.38 -10.15 -14.26
N VAL A 2 15.25 -9.44 -14.23
CA VAL A 2 15.16 -8.05 -13.74
C VAL A 2 14.55 -8.02 -12.33
N GLY A 3 15.07 -7.17 -11.46
CA GLY A 3 14.58 -6.99 -10.08
C GLY A 3 13.82 -5.67 -9.95
N SER A 4 12.66 -5.58 -10.58
CA SER A 4 11.81 -4.37 -10.63
C SER A 4 10.36 -4.70 -10.26
N GLY A 5 9.71 -3.85 -9.46
CA GLY A 5 8.33 -4.08 -8.99
C GLY A 5 7.28 -4.00 -10.10
N VAL A 6 7.55 -3.22 -11.15
CA VAL A 6 6.72 -3.11 -12.35
C VAL A 6 7.61 -3.18 -13.59
N VAL A 7 7.20 -3.96 -14.59
CA VAL A 7 7.86 -4.06 -15.90
C VAL A 7 6.81 -3.88 -16.97
N LYS A 8 7.06 -2.96 -17.90
CA LYS A 8 6.20 -2.72 -19.07
C LYS A 8 6.99 -3.02 -20.34
N ILE A 9 6.38 -3.72 -21.28
CA ILE A 9 6.96 -4.04 -22.58
C ILE A 9 6.15 -3.27 -23.62
N ASN A 10 6.80 -2.39 -24.39
CA ASN A 10 6.17 -1.55 -25.42
C ASN A 10 4.97 -0.70 -24.91
N GLY A 11 4.98 -0.33 -23.63
CA GLY A 11 3.90 0.42 -22.99
C GLY A 11 4.36 1.80 -22.50
N ALA A 12 3.39 2.68 -22.23
CA ALA A 12 3.65 4.01 -21.70
C ALA A 12 4.39 3.94 -20.35
N THR A 13 5.32 4.87 -20.12
CA THR A 13 6.15 4.90 -18.90
C THR A 13 5.36 5.30 -17.66
N THR A 14 4.27 6.05 -17.82
CA THR A 14 3.41 6.55 -16.74
C THR A 14 2.26 5.60 -16.38
N GLY A 15 1.74 5.71 -15.16
CA GLY A 15 0.60 4.94 -14.66
C GLY A 15 0.92 3.49 -14.28
N VAL A 16 0.08 2.90 -13.44
CA VAL A 16 0.11 1.49 -13.04
C VAL A 16 -1.34 0.98 -13.14
N ALA A 17 -1.54 -0.31 -13.46
CA ALA A 17 -2.89 -0.87 -13.53
C ALA A 17 -3.58 -0.72 -12.16
N MET A 18 -4.88 -0.41 -12.17
CA MET A 18 -5.63 -0.11 -10.94
C MET A 18 -5.59 -1.26 -9.92
N ASN A 19 -5.46 -2.50 -10.40
CA ASN A 19 -5.36 -3.71 -9.60
C ASN A 19 -3.94 -4.19 -9.36
N ALA A 20 -2.92 -3.54 -9.93
CA ALA A 20 -1.54 -3.93 -9.69
C ALA A 20 -1.10 -3.44 -8.30
N PRO A 21 -0.45 -4.29 -7.50
CA PRO A 21 0.00 -3.91 -6.16
C PRO A 21 0.95 -2.71 -6.23
N PHE A 22 0.73 -1.74 -5.35
CA PHE A 22 1.55 -0.54 -5.26
C PHE A 22 2.85 -0.88 -4.51
N GLY A 23 3.94 -1.15 -5.23
CA GLY A 23 5.20 -1.50 -4.58
C GLY A 23 6.40 -1.48 -5.53
N GLY A 24 7.39 -0.65 -5.23
CA GLY A 24 8.69 -0.66 -5.89
C GLY A 24 9.66 -1.66 -5.27
N MET A 25 10.64 -2.16 -6.04
CA MET A 25 11.77 -2.94 -5.49
C MET A 25 12.98 -2.04 -5.20
N LYS A 26 13.87 -2.44 -4.28
CA LYS A 26 15.08 -1.69 -3.90
C LYS A 26 14.71 -0.32 -3.31
N ASN A 27 15.47 0.73 -3.59
CA ASN A 27 15.22 2.10 -3.12
C ASN A 27 13.95 2.74 -3.71
N SER A 28 13.17 2.03 -4.55
CA SER A 28 11.89 2.54 -5.06
C SER A 28 10.69 2.25 -4.15
N SER A 29 10.92 1.63 -2.98
CA SER A 29 9.93 1.50 -1.91
C SER A 29 10.62 1.52 -0.56
N THR A 30 10.00 2.16 0.43
CA THR A 30 10.43 2.03 1.83
C THR A 30 9.82 0.78 2.48
N GLN A 31 8.85 0.12 1.83
CA GLN A 31 8.07 -1.03 2.32
C GLN A 31 7.45 -0.88 3.71
N THR A 32 7.61 0.27 4.35
CA THR A 32 7.34 0.42 5.78
C THR A 32 5.84 0.54 6.01
N TYR A 33 5.11 1.12 5.06
CA TYR A 33 3.69 1.45 5.20
C TYR A 33 3.00 1.65 3.84
N LYS A 34 3.35 1.06 2.68
CA LYS A 34 2.76 1.52 1.38
C LYS A 34 2.46 0.46 0.31
N GLU A 35 1.77 -0.62 0.68
CA GLU A 35 0.70 -1.23 -0.15
C GLU A 35 -0.68 -0.84 0.40
N GLN A 36 -0.70 0.25 1.18
CA GLN A 36 -1.68 0.66 2.16
C GLN A 36 -3.04 1.05 1.53
N ALA A 37 -3.78 0.04 1.13
CA ALA A 37 -5.24 0.01 0.97
C ALA A 37 -5.79 -1.24 1.68
N GLY A 38 -5.17 -1.62 2.81
CA GLY A 38 -5.63 -2.72 3.67
C GLY A 38 -6.36 -2.18 4.89
N ASP A 39 -7.09 -3.07 5.57
CA ASP A 39 -7.96 -2.75 6.73
C ASP A 39 -7.27 -1.94 7.84
N THR A 40 -5.95 -2.04 7.94
CA THR A 40 -5.13 -1.32 8.94
C THR A 40 -4.96 0.17 8.64
N MET A 41 -5.36 0.66 7.46
CA MET A 41 -5.27 2.08 7.12
C MET A 41 -6.17 2.97 7.95
N MET A 42 -7.37 2.49 8.25
CA MET A 42 -8.33 3.27 9.02
C MET A 42 -7.86 3.48 10.46
N HIS A 43 -6.99 2.61 10.99
CA HIS A 43 -6.39 2.74 12.32
C HIS A 43 -5.45 3.94 12.45
N PHE A 44 -4.90 4.47 11.36
CA PHE A 44 -4.09 5.70 11.43
C PHE A 44 -4.96 6.95 11.70
N TYR A 45 -6.21 6.95 11.21
CA TYR A 45 -7.15 8.07 11.34
C TYR A 45 -8.17 7.89 12.48
N THR A 46 -8.10 6.77 13.21
CA THR A 46 -9.03 6.44 14.29
C THR A 46 -8.27 6.09 15.56
N LEU A 47 -8.95 6.17 16.70
CA LEU A 47 -8.41 5.80 18.00
C LEU A 47 -9.35 4.81 18.68
N ASP A 48 -8.79 3.81 19.33
CA ASP A 48 -9.56 2.86 20.14
C ASP A 48 -10.08 3.55 21.40
N LYS A 49 -11.40 3.52 21.59
CA LYS A 49 -12.05 4.05 22.79
C LYS A 49 -12.76 2.91 23.52
N THR A 50 -12.23 2.55 24.69
CA THR A 50 -12.90 1.60 25.59
C THR A 50 -14.00 2.33 26.38
N VAL A 51 -15.22 1.78 26.39
CA VAL A 51 -16.36 2.31 27.14
C VAL A 51 -16.89 1.23 28.07
N TYR A 52 -17.05 1.56 29.35
CA TYR A 52 -17.74 0.72 30.33
C TYR A 52 -19.21 1.15 30.40
N LEU A 53 -20.12 0.18 30.31
CA LEU A 53 -21.55 0.39 30.50
C LEU A 53 -21.99 -0.37 31.75
N SER A 54 -22.59 0.35 32.69
CA SER A 54 -23.27 -0.21 33.87
C SER A 54 -24.78 -0.04 33.68
N PRO A 55 -25.62 -1.04 34.07
CA PRO A 55 -27.08 -0.91 34.06
C PRO A 55 -27.60 0.25 34.91
#